data_AF-W7R3W9-F1
#
_entry.id   AF-W7R3W9-F1
#
_cell.length_a   1.000
_cell.length_b   1.000
_cell.length_c   1.000
_cell.angle_alpha   90.00
_cell.angle_beta   90.00
_cell.angle_gamma   90.00
#
_symmetry.space_group_name_H-M   'P 1'
#
loop_
_entity.id
_entity.type
_entity.pdbx_description
1 polymer ?
#
loop_
_entity_poly.entity_id
_entity_poly.type
_entity_poly.pdbx_seq_one_letter_code
_entity_poly.pdbx_strand_id
1 'polypeptide(L)'
;MINKNLLKHIYLYFGATELRASKSEVVATAITSIVGITCVLYFAKLIGSEIGSTALVKQNAYVVTSIAATAVLVFAVPHGTFSQPWPVIGGHLISAILGVSCATYIENNLLAAIIAVSLAILLMQQFRCIHPPGGATALGAVFSEDVVATIGYGYVIYPTLVSCVTIVLVAFAVNYLFNWRRYPAHLFFSNSRKTIISPADRKNEITNEDFFKALQDHDSYIDLSAEAWMDIFDKAANHAEVDSHHPEKVQVQRFYSNGKLGINWQIRKVLYVSRLGKVHYKVIEGTGKNERGVCAKANFVTWAKFEVRKNAAGVWQKLAND
;
A
#
# COMPACT_ATOMS: atom_id res chain seq x y z
N MET A 1 -17.70 32.59 25.01
CA MET A 1 -16.97 32.45 23.72
C MET A 1 -16.04 31.26 23.85
N ILE A 2 -16.32 30.14 23.15
CA ILE A 2 -15.41 28.99 23.17
C ILE A 2 -14.12 29.41 22.45
N ASN A 3 -12.98 29.20 23.12
CA ASN A 3 -11.66 29.54 22.58
C ASN A 3 -11.44 28.74 21.28
N LYS A 4 -11.21 29.43 20.16
CA LYS A 4 -11.01 28.79 18.84
C LYS A 4 -9.85 27.80 18.85
N ASN A 5 -8.84 28.00 19.70
CA ASN A 5 -7.73 27.06 19.86
C ASN A 5 -8.15 25.78 20.58
N LEU A 6 -9.03 25.86 21.58
CA LEU A 6 -9.56 24.67 22.26
C LEU A 6 -10.44 23.84 21.32
N LEU A 7 -11.29 24.50 20.52
CA LEU A 7 -12.06 23.83 19.46
C LEU A 7 -11.13 23.13 18.46
N LYS A 8 -10.06 23.81 18.00
CA LYS A 8 -9.08 23.21 17.09
C LYS A 8 -8.40 21.97 17.70
N HIS A 9 -7.98 22.04 18.96
CA HIS A 9 -7.41 20.88 19.65
C HIS A 9 -8.40 19.74 19.81
N ILE A 10 -9.68 20.01 20.08
CA ILE A 10 -10.73 18.99 20.12
C ILE A 10 -10.93 18.36 18.74
N TYR A 11 -10.99 19.15 17.67
CA TYR A 11 -11.08 18.65 16.29
C TYR A 11 -9.89 17.73 15.95
N LEU A 12 -8.67 18.16 16.27
CA LEU A 12 -7.46 17.36 16.05
C LEU A 12 -7.43 16.10 16.92
N TYR A 13 -7.88 16.17 18.18
CA TYR A 13 -7.95 15.02 19.09
C TYR A 13 -8.87 13.92 18.56
N PHE A 14 -9.99 14.29 17.94
CA PHE A 14 -10.90 13.35 17.27
C PHE A 14 -10.45 13.00 15.83
N GLY A 15 -9.28 13.47 15.38
CA GLY A 15 -8.73 13.15 14.06
C GLY A 15 -9.48 13.78 12.89
N ALA A 16 -10.30 14.81 13.13
CA ALA A 16 -10.98 15.52 12.07
C ALA A 16 -9.97 16.41 11.32
N THR A 17 -9.45 15.91 10.21
CA THR A 17 -8.44 16.58 9.40
C THR A 17 -9.00 17.82 8.69
N GLU A 18 -8.17 18.87 8.57
CA GLU A 18 -8.52 20.08 7.80
C GLU A 18 -8.40 19.84 6.28
N LEU A 19 -7.67 18.80 5.86
CA LEU A 19 -7.47 18.40 4.46
C LEU A 19 -8.75 17.75 3.91
N ARG A 20 -9.41 18.44 2.97
CA ARG A 20 -10.63 17.94 2.31
C ARG A 20 -10.30 17.40 0.93
N ALA A 21 -10.92 16.28 0.57
CA ALA A 21 -10.87 15.76 -0.80
C ALA A 21 -11.42 16.81 -1.79
N SER A 22 -10.80 16.88 -2.96
CA SER A 22 -11.29 17.68 -4.09
C SER A 22 -12.75 17.33 -4.42
N LYS A 23 -13.54 18.31 -4.86
CA LYS A 23 -14.94 18.06 -5.28
C LYS A 23 -15.02 17.01 -6.40
N SER A 24 -14.04 17.03 -7.30
CA SER A 24 -13.92 16.04 -8.38
C SER A 24 -13.73 14.62 -7.84
N GLU A 25 -12.96 14.48 -6.76
CA GLU A 25 -12.70 13.21 -6.11
C GLU A 25 -13.94 12.69 -5.38
N VAL A 26 -14.69 13.56 -4.70
CA VAL A 26 -15.97 13.19 -4.07
C VAL A 26 -16.97 12.66 -5.09
N VAL A 27 -17.12 13.36 -6.22
CA VAL A 27 -18.04 12.96 -7.30
C VAL A 27 -17.58 11.64 -7.95
N ALA A 28 -16.29 11.51 -8.26
CA ALA A 28 -15.75 10.28 -8.83
C ALA A 28 -15.91 9.10 -7.87
N THR A 29 -15.76 9.29 -6.55
CA THR A 29 -16.01 8.25 -5.53
C THR A 29 -17.47 7.83 -5.51
N ALA A 30 -18.41 8.78 -5.56
CA ALA A 30 -19.83 8.47 -5.60
C ALA A 30 -20.18 7.64 -6.87
N ILE A 31 -19.69 8.05 -8.03
CA ILE A 31 -19.97 7.34 -9.30
C ILE A 31 -19.35 5.94 -9.29
N THR A 32 -18.04 5.85 -8.97
CA THR A 32 -17.32 4.57 -8.98
C THR A 32 -17.85 3.59 -7.94
N SER A 33 -18.28 4.05 -6.76
CA SER A 33 -18.89 3.18 -5.75
C SER A 33 -20.27 2.68 -6.16
N ILE A 34 -21.13 3.52 -6.78
CA ILE A 34 -22.44 3.07 -7.31
C ILE A 34 -22.24 1.98 -8.36
N VAL A 35 -21.37 2.22 -9.34
CA VAL A 35 -21.06 1.25 -10.40
C VAL A 35 -20.45 -0.02 -9.79
N GLY A 36 -19.47 0.16 -8.91
CA GLY A 36 -18.76 -0.90 -8.19
C GLY A 36 -19.68 -1.85 -7.45
N ILE A 37 -20.47 -1.32 -6.52
CA ILE A 37 -21.40 -2.08 -5.69
C ILE A 37 -22.46 -2.76 -6.55
N THR A 38 -23.00 -2.06 -7.56
CA THR A 38 -23.99 -2.63 -8.48
C THR A 38 -23.42 -3.84 -9.23
N CYS A 39 -22.21 -3.71 -9.80
CA CYS A 39 -21.55 -4.82 -10.48
C CYS A 39 -21.29 -5.99 -9.53
N VAL A 40 -20.75 -5.74 -8.34
CA VAL A 40 -20.45 -6.81 -7.37
C VAL A 40 -21.71 -7.57 -6.96
N LEU A 41 -22.79 -6.87 -6.62
CA LEU A 41 -24.06 -7.52 -6.24
C LEU A 41 -24.70 -8.27 -7.42
N TYR A 42 -24.65 -7.71 -8.63
CA TYR A 42 -25.22 -8.34 -9.82
C TYR A 42 -24.43 -9.59 -10.23
N PHE A 43 -23.09 -9.53 -10.27
CA PHE A 43 -22.25 -10.69 -10.55
C PHE A 43 -22.38 -11.77 -9.48
N ALA A 44 -22.43 -11.40 -8.19
CA ALA A 44 -22.65 -12.36 -7.11
C ALA A 44 -24.01 -13.08 -7.26
N LYS A 45 -25.06 -12.36 -7.69
CA LYS A 45 -26.37 -12.93 -7.99
C LYS A 45 -26.34 -13.88 -9.19
N LEU A 46 -25.71 -13.49 -10.29
CA LEU A 46 -25.61 -14.32 -11.51
C LEU A 46 -24.86 -15.63 -11.23
N ILE A 47 -23.72 -15.56 -10.55
CA ILE A 47 -22.93 -16.74 -10.20
C ILE A 47 -23.72 -17.60 -9.20
N GLY A 48 -24.46 -16.99 -8.28
CA GLY A 48 -25.31 -17.71 -7.33
C GLY A 48 -26.48 -18.47 -7.97
N SER A 49 -27.06 -17.95 -9.05
CA SER A 49 -28.10 -18.64 -9.82
C SER A 49 -27.58 -19.87 -10.55
N GLU A 50 -26.38 -19.81 -11.11
CA GLU A 50 -25.77 -20.95 -11.82
C GLU A 50 -25.37 -22.08 -10.86
N ILE A 51 -24.90 -21.73 -9.65
CA ILE A 51 -24.47 -22.71 -8.63
C ILE A 51 -25.69 -23.25 -7.83
N GLY A 52 -26.93 -22.88 -8.20
CA GLY A 52 -28.14 -23.30 -7.47
C GLY A 52 -28.21 -22.81 -6.01
N SER A 53 -27.41 -21.79 -5.67
CA SER A 53 -27.14 -21.33 -4.31
C SER A 53 -27.87 -20.04 -3.93
N THR A 54 -28.85 -19.61 -4.72
CA THR A 54 -29.59 -18.33 -4.55
C THR A 54 -30.28 -18.20 -3.19
N ALA A 55 -30.68 -19.32 -2.58
CA ALA A 55 -31.24 -19.34 -1.23
C ALA A 55 -30.16 -19.07 -0.15
N LEU A 56 -28.95 -19.61 -0.32
CA LEU A 56 -27.84 -19.49 0.63
C LEU A 56 -27.27 -18.06 0.68
N VAL A 57 -27.27 -17.35 -0.46
CA VAL A 57 -26.84 -15.94 -0.52
C VAL A 57 -27.81 -15.01 0.21
N LYS A 58 -29.12 -15.29 0.14
CA LYS A 58 -30.12 -14.51 0.88
C LYS A 58 -29.95 -14.60 2.39
N GLN A 59 -29.38 -15.69 2.91
CA GLN A 59 -29.13 -15.88 4.33
C GLN A 59 -27.79 -15.30 4.81
N ASN A 60 -26.83 -15.12 3.89
CA ASN A 60 -25.46 -14.75 4.26
C ASN A 60 -25.21 -13.23 4.25
N ALA A 61 -26.03 -12.50 5.01
CA ALA A 61 -25.99 -11.04 5.09
C ALA A 61 -24.61 -10.49 5.50
N TYR A 62 -23.83 -11.26 6.27
CA TYR A 62 -22.53 -10.86 6.79
C TYR A 62 -21.44 -10.75 5.71
N VAL A 63 -21.44 -11.62 4.70
CA VAL A 63 -20.51 -11.47 3.57
C VAL A 63 -20.86 -10.22 2.78
N VAL A 64 -22.14 -9.95 2.57
CA VAL A 64 -22.58 -8.76 1.84
C VAL A 64 -22.16 -7.48 2.57
N THR A 65 -22.31 -7.42 3.90
CA THR A 65 -21.87 -6.26 4.69
C THR A 65 -20.34 -6.12 4.70
N SER A 66 -19.62 -7.23 4.78
CA SER A 66 -18.15 -7.25 4.69
C SER A 66 -17.68 -6.71 3.33
N ILE A 67 -18.27 -7.18 2.22
CA ILE A 67 -17.95 -6.71 0.87
C ILE A 67 -18.39 -5.26 0.64
N ALA A 68 -19.48 -4.81 1.25
CA ALA A 68 -19.88 -3.41 1.24
C ALA A 68 -18.83 -2.51 1.93
N ALA A 69 -18.28 -2.94 3.08
CA ALA A 69 -17.18 -2.24 3.74
C ALA A 69 -15.89 -2.24 2.88
N THR A 70 -15.60 -3.34 2.19
CA THR A 70 -14.52 -3.41 1.18
C THR A 70 -14.73 -2.40 0.06
N ALA A 71 -15.96 -2.24 -0.43
CA ALA A 71 -16.31 -1.26 -1.45
C ALA A 71 -16.03 0.17 -0.97
N VAL A 72 -16.36 0.49 0.28
CA VAL A 72 -16.03 1.80 0.87
C VAL A 72 -14.53 2.06 0.78
N LEU A 73 -13.68 1.12 1.19
CA LEU A 73 -12.23 1.30 1.14
C LEU A 73 -11.71 1.41 -0.30
N VAL A 74 -12.09 0.47 -1.17
CA VAL A 74 -11.54 0.35 -2.52
C VAL A 74 -11.96 1.50 -3.42
N PHE A 75 -13.19 2.00 -3.28
CA PHE A 75 -13.69 3.10 -4.11
C PHE A 75 -13.48 4.47 -3.47
N ALA A 76 -13.51 4.64 -2.14
CA ALA A 76 -13.24 5.95 -1.54
C ALA A 76 -11.74 6.21 -1.35
N VAL A 77 -10.94 5.16 -1.17
CA VAL A 77 -9.52 5.25 -0.85
C VAL A 77 -8.71 4.26 -1.73
N PRO A 78 -8.72 4.40 -3.07
CA PRO A 78 -8.14 3.40 -3.98
C PRO A 78 -6.62 3.22 -3.80
N HIS A 79 -5.91 4.25 -3.33
CA HIS A 79 -4.47 4.19 -3.07
C HIS A 79 -4.13 3.75 -1.64
N GLY A 80 -5.14 3.57 -0.78
CA GLY A 80 -4.96 3.12 0.59
C GLY A 80 -4.28 1.76 0.64
N THR A 81 -3.40 1.57 1.62
CA THR A 81 -2.66 0.31 1.80
C THR A 81 -3.62 -0.87 1.98
N PHE A 82 -4.68 -0.71 2.76
CA PHE A 82 -5.69 -1.74 3.00
C PHE A 82 -6.65 -1.98 1.83
N SER A 83 -6.67 -1.09 0.85
CA SER A 83 -7.50 -1.22 -0.37
C SER A 83 -6.81 -1.99 -1.48
N GLN A 84 -5.49 -2.24 -1.37
CA GLN A 84 -4.72 -2.88 -2.44
C GLN A 84 -5.16 -4.34 -2.67
N PRO A 85 -4.93 -4.91 -3.87
CA PRO A 85 -5.47 -6.21 -4.24
C PRO A 85 -5.08 -7.35 -3.29
N TRP A 86 -3.83 -7.36 -2.81
CA TRP A 86 -3.35 -8.40 -1.90
C TRP A 86 -4.03 -8.36 -0.53
N PRO A 87 -4.11 -7.21 0.17
CA PRO A 87 -4.97 -7.03 1.34
C PRO A 87 -6.40 -7.50 1.12
N VAL A 88 -7.08 -7.04 0.06
CA VAL A 88 -8.47 -7.42 -0.20
C VAL A 88 -8.61 -8.94 -0.32
N ILE A 89 -7.88 -9.56 -1.26
CA ILE A 89 -8.02 -11.00 -1.53
C ILE A 89 -7.49 -11.83 -0.36
N GLY A 90 -6.24 -11.60 0.06
CA GLY A 90 -5.60 -12.37 1.12
C GLY A 90 -6.30 -12.22 2.47
N GLY A 91 -6.73 -11.00 2.81
CA GLY A 91 -7.43 -10.72 4.06
C GLY A 91 -8.77 -11.44 4.15
N HIS A 92 -9.60 -11.36 3.11
CA HIS A 92 -10.87 -12.09 3.09
C HIS A 92 -10.68 -13.61 3.09
N LEU A 93 -9.71 -14.15 2.36
CA LEU A 93 -9.47 -15.59 2.29
C LEU A 93 -8.99 -16.17 3.62
N ILE A 94 -7.99 -15.55 4.25
CA ILE A 94 -7.50 -15.96 5.58
C ILE A 94 -8.64 -15.94 6.59
N SER A 95 -9.42 -14.85 6.59
CA SER A 95 -10.56 -14.69 7.47
C SER A 95 -11.65 -15.74 7.23
N ALA A 96 -12.01 -16.02 5.97
CA ALA A 96 -13.02 -17.00 5.63
C ALA A 96 -12.58 -18.42 6.03
N ILE A 97 -11.32 -18.78 5.79
CA ILE A 97 -10.77 -20.08 6.20
C ILE A 97 -10.88 -20.23 7.72
N LEU A 98 -10.37 -19.26 8.48
CA LEU A 98 -10.40 -19.32 9.94
C LEU A 98 -11.82 -19.29 10.50
N GLY A 99 -12.71 -18.48 9.92
CA GLY A 99 -14.11 -18.42 10.31
C GLY A 99 -14.81 -19.76 10.10
N VAL A 100 -14.65 -20.39 8.93
CA VAL A 100 -15.21 -21.72 8.64
C VAL A 100 -14.60 -22.79 9.57
N SER A 101 -13.28 -22.77 9.78
CA SER A 101 -12.62 -23.72 10.69
C SER A 101 -13.16 -23.59 12.11
N CYS A 102 -13.26 -22.37 12.65
CA CYS A 102 -13.79 -22.16 14.00
C CYS A 102 -15.27 -22.55 14.10
N ALA A 103 -16.10 -22.20 13.11
CA ALA A 103 -17.51 -22.61 13.06
C ALA A 103 -17.67 -24.14 13.03
N THR A 104 -16.72 -24.86 12.43
CA THR A 104 -16.78 -26.32 12.31
C THR A 104 -16.32 -27.04 13.57
N TYR A 105 -15.30 -26.52 14.26
CA TYR A 105 -14.62 -27.23 15.35
C TYR A 105 -14.91 -26.70 16.76
N ILE A 106 -15.61 -25.57 16.89
CA ILE A 106 -15.89 -24.93 18.18
C ILE A 106 -17.40 -24.77 18.32
N GLU A 107 -18.00 -25.54 19.24
CA GLU A 107 -19.45 -25.56 19.45
C GLU A 107 -20.02 -24.23 19.97
N ASN A 108 -19.24 -23.47 20.74
CA ASN A 108 -19.68 -22.18 21.27
C ASN A 108 -19.41 -21.06 20.26
N ASN A 109 -20.46 -20.51 19.66
CA ASN A 109 -20.37 -19.52 18.59
C ASN A 109 -19.68 -18.22 19.01
N LEU A 110 -19.86 -17.78 20.27
CA LEU A 110 -19.16 -16.59 20.78
C LEU A 110 -17.65 -16.85 20.87
N LEU A 111 -17.26 -18.01 21.41
CA LEU A 111 -15.85 -18.40 21.50
C LEU A 111 -15.24 -18.60 20.10
N ALA A 112 -15.97 -19.25 19.19
CA ALA A 112 -15.58 -19.44 17.81
C ALA A 112 -15.32 -18.09 17.10
N ALA A 113 -16.22 -17.12 17.28
CA ALA A 113 -16.09 -15.78 16.73
C ALA A 113 -14.87 -15.03 17.28
N ILE A 114 -14.66 -15.07 18.60
CA ILE A 114 -13.50 -14.42 19.26
C ILE A 114 -12.19 -14.99 18.70
N ILE A 115 -12.09 -16.32 18.62
CA ILE A 115 -10.88 -17.00 18.13
C ILE A 115 -10.67 -16.74 16.64
N ALA A 116 -11.72 -16.88 15.82
CA ALA A 116 -11.65 -16.68 14.37
C ALA A 116 -11.15 -15.28 14.01
N VAL A 117 -11.74 -14.24 14.61
CA VAL A 117 -11.35 -12.85 14.33
C VAL A 117 -9.94 -12.55 14.85
N SER A 118 -9.59 -13.02 16.06
CA SER A 118 -8.26 -12.79 16.65
C SER A 118 -7.16 -13.43 15.83
N LEU A 119 -7.35 -14.69 15.41
CA LEU A 119 -6.41 -15.39 14.53
C LEU A 119 -6.35 -14.75 13.14
N ALA A 120 -7.48 -14.26 12.62
CA ALA A 120 -7.51 -13.59 11.33
C ALA A 120 -6.68 -12.31 11.35
N ILE A 121 -6.78 -11.49 12.40
CA ILE A 121 -5.96 -10.29 12.57
C ILE A 121 -4.47 -10.66 12.61
N LEU A 122 -4.09 -11.67 13.40
CA LEU A 122 -2.71 -12.12 13.54
C LEU A 122 -2.14 -12.63 12.21
N LEU A 123 -2.86 -13.50 11.50
CA LEU A 123 -2.39 -14.03 10.23
C LEU A 123 -2.38 -12.96 9.14
N MET A 124 -3.38 -12.07 9.08
CA MET A 124 -3.35 -10.95 8.14
C MET A 124 -2.14 -10.03 8.36
N GLN A 125 -1.72 -9.79 9.61
CA GLN A 125 -0.50 -9.07 9.93
C GLN A 125 0.74 -9.82 9.42
N GLN A 126 0.83 -11.13 9.72
CA GLN A 126 1.96 -11.96 9.34
C GLN A 126 2.13 -12.05 7.81
N PHE A 127 1.03 -12.20 7.07
CA PHE A 127 1.02 -12.27 5.60
C PHE A 127 0.94 -10.89 4.91
N ARG A 128 0.97 -9.79 5.69
CA ARG A 128 0.93 -8.40 5.21
C ARG A 128 -0.27 -8.12 4.30
N CYS A 129 -1.43 -8.68 4.65
CA CYS A 129 -2.69 -8.51 3.94
C CYS A 129 -3.81 -8.06 4.88
N ILE A 130 -3.50 -7.15 5.82
CA ILE A 130 -4.51 -6.54 6.68
C ILE A 130 -5.56 -5.87 5.82
N HIS A 131 -6.77 -6.41 5.89
CA HIS A 131 -7.94 -5.83 5.29
C HIS A 131 -9.05 -5.86 6.35
N PRO A 132 -9.31 -4.73 7.02
CA PRO A 132 -10.24 -4.69 8.15
C PRO A 132 -11.62 -5.32 7.87
N PRO A 133 -12.23 -5.16 6.68
CA PRO A 133 -13.47 -5.86 6.33
C PRO A 133 -13.38 -7.40 6.43
N GLY A 134 -12.18 -7.98 6.28
CA GLY A 134 -11.93 -9.39 6.51
C GLY A 134 -12.29 -9.86 7.92
N GLY A 135 -12.20 -9.01 8.95
CA GLY A 135 -12.69 -9.36 10.29
C GLY A 135 -14.18 -9.69 10.29
N ALA A 136 -14.99 -8.91 9.56
CA ALA A 136 -16.42 -9.19 9.39
C ALA A 136 -16.67 -10.46 8.56
N THR A 137 -15.78 -10.83 7.63
CA THR A 137 -15.86 -12.10 6.91
C THR A 137 -15.68 -13.31 7.83
N ALA A 138 -14.70 -13.26 8.73
CA ALA A 138 -14.47 -14.32 9.71
C ALA A 138 -15.68 -14.48 10.64
N LEU A 139 -16.18 -13.34 11.15
CA LEU A 139 -17.38 -13.30 11.99
C LEU A 139 -18.62 -13.82 11.25
N GLY A 140 -18.78 -13.43 9.99
CA GLY A 140 -19.87 -13.85 9.14
C GLY A 140 -19.90 -15.35 8.89
N ALA A 141 -18.74 -15.98 8.74
CA ALA A 141 -18.67 -17.43 8.59
C ALA A 141 -19.12 -18.14 9.88
N VAL A 142 -18.75 -17.62 11.05
CA VAL A 142 -19.18 -18.19 12.34
C VAL A 142 -20.68 -18.05 12.56
N PHE A 143 -21.28 -16.90 12.23
CA PHE A 143 -22.73 -16.69 12.42
C PHE A 143 -23.61 -17.17 11.27
N SER A 144 -23.03 -17.70 10.20
CA SER A 144 -23.77 -18.29 9.09
C SER A 144 -23.68 -19.82 9.14
N GLU A 145 -23.98 -20.40 10.31
CA GLU A 145 -23.87 -21.85 10.59
C GLU A 145 -24.59 -22.69 9.55
N ASP A 146 -25.83 -22.35 9.17
CA ASP A 146 -26.59 -23.08 8.15
C ASP A 146 -25.88 -23.11 6.80
N VAL A 147 -25.25 -21.99 6.42
CA VAL A 147 -24.49 -21.88 5.18
C VAL A 147 -23.23 -22.73 5.28
N VAL A 148 -22.44 -22.56 6.35
CA VAL A 148 -21.19 -23.32 6.54
C VAL A 148 -21.45 -24.82 6.68
N ALA A 149 -22.54 -25.24 7.33
CA ALA A 149 -22.94 -26.65 7.40
C ALA A 149 -23.28 -27.23 6.01
N THR A 150 -23.82 -26.40 5.12
CA THR A 150 -24.22 -26.83 3.76
C THR A 150 -23.04 -26.88 2.79
N ILE A 151 -22.19 -25.85 2.76
CA ILE A 151 -21.13 -25.71 1.75
C ILE A 151 -19.70 -25.84 2.31
N GLY A 152 -19.52 -25.91 3.63
CA GLY A 152 -18.23 -26.02 4.30
C GLY A 152 -17.23 -24.96 3.82
N TYR A 153 -16.01 -25.40 3.49
CA TYR A 153 -14.97 -24.56 2.90
C TYR A 153 -15.32 -24.00 1.51
N GLY A 154 -16.41 -24.48 0.88
CA GLY A 154 -17.00 -23.84 -0.29
C GLY A 154 -17.29 -22.36 -0.08
N TYR A 155 -17.61 -21.95 1.16
CA TYR A 155 -17.80 -20.54 1.57
C TYR A 155 -16.61 -19.64 1.20
N VAL A 156 -15.38 -20.19 1.25
CA VAL A 156 -14.14 -19.48 0.91
C VAL A 156 -14.09 -19.14 -0.57
N ILE A 157 -14.58 -20.04 -1.42
CA ILE A 157 -14.64 -19.84 -2.87
C ILE A 157 -15.87 -18.99 -3.22
N TYR A 158 -17.04 -19.45 -2.82
CA TYR A 158 -18.32 -18.78 -3.03
C TYR A 158 -19.07 -18.68 -1.70
N PRO A 159 -19.44 -17.48 -1.22
CA PRO A 159 -19.41 -16.20 -1.95
C PRO A 159 -18.10 -15.40 -1.87
N THR A 160 -17.13 -15.80 -1.04
CA THR A 160 -16.03 -14.91 -0.62
C THR A 160 -15.07 -14.55 -1.76
N LEU A 161 -14.28 -15.51 -2.28
CA LEU A 161 -13.27 -15.25 -3.31
C LEU A 161 -13.87 -14.60 -4.55
N VAL A 162 -15.02 -15.09 -5.00
CA VAL A 162 -15.75 -14.54 -6.15
C VAL A 162 -16.05 -13.06 -5.96
N SER A 163 -16.53 -12.66 -4.79
CA SER A 163 -16.81 -11.25 -4.48
C SER A 163 -15.54 -10.41 -4.44
N CYS A 164 -14.45 -10.92 -3.86
CA CYS A 164 -13.16 -10.23 -3.81
C CYS A 164 -12.56 -10.02 -5.20
N VAL A 165 -12.57 -11.04 -6.06
CA VAL A 165 -12.07 -10.94 -7.43
C VAL A 165 -12.92 -9.95 -8.22
N THR A 166 -14.25 -10.05 -8.09
CA THR A 166 -15.17 -9.14 -8.78
C THR A 166 -14.92 -7.68 -8.37
N ILE A 167 -14.82 -7.39 -7.07
CA ILE A 167 -14.62 -6.01 -6.63
C ILE A 167 -13.27 -5.45 -7.06
N VAL A 168 -12.20 -6.26 -7.02
CA VAL A 168 -10.86 -5.86 -7.48
C VAL A 168 -10.85 -5.58 -8.98
N LEU A 169 -11.50 -6.43 -9.80
CA LEU A 169 -11.59 -6.23 -11.24
C LEU A 169 -12.41 -4.99 -11.61
N VAL A 170 -13.55 -4.78 -10.96
CA VAL A 170 -14.37 -3.60 -11.18
C VAL A 170 -13.62 -2.35 -10.73
N ALA A 171 -12.97 -2.38 -9.58
CA ALA A 171 -12.15 -1.28 -9.08
C ALA A 171 -11.01 -0.93 -10.03
N PHE A 172 -10.34 -1.93 -10.60
CA PHE A 172 -9.35 -1.72 -11.65
C PHE A 172 -9.98 -1.00 -12.85
N ALA A 173 -11.07 -1.54 -13.39
CA ALA A 173 -11.70 -1.00 -14.61
C ALA A 173 -12.23 0.43 -14.44
N VAL A 174 -12.98 0.71 -13.37
CA VAL A 174 -13.62 2.04 -13.19
C VAL A 174 -12.61 3.10 -12.76
N ASN A 175 -11.65 2.77 -11.90
CA ASN A 175 -10.64 3.75 -11.47
C ASN A 175 -9.58 4.00 -12.55
N TYR A 176 -9.38 3.08 -13.50
CA TYR A 176 -8.47 3.29 -14.62
C TYR A 176 -8.88 4.47 -15.51
N LEU A 177 -10.18 4.78 -15.58
CA LEU A 177 -10.72 5.92 -16.35
C LEU A 177 -10.26 7.27 -15.81
N PHE A 178 -9.82 7.33 -14.55
CA PHE A 178 -9.39 8.56 -13.88
C PHE A 178 -7.88 8.52 -13.64
N ASN A 179 -7.13 9.37 -14.35
CA ASN A 179 -5.66 9.37 -14.27
C ASN A 179 -5.10 9.55 -12.85
N TRP A 180 -5.84 10.24 -11.96
CA TRP A 180 -5.42 10.52 -10.59
C TRP A 180 -5.91 9.48 -9.56
N ARG A 181 -6.63 8.42 -9.97
CA ARG A 181 -7.18 7.39 -9.07
C ARG A 181 -6.76 5.97 -9.44
N ARG A 182 -5.86 5.82 -10.41
CA ARG A 182 -5.56 4.53 -11.04
C ARG A 182 -5.25 3.46 -9.99
N TYR A 183 -6.04 2.40 -10.04
CA TYR A 183 -5.93 1.25 -9.15
C TYR A 183 -5.33 0.06 -9.90
N PRO A 184 -4.37 -0.70 -9.32
CA PRO A 184 -3.75 -0.52 -8.01
C PRO A 184 -2.82 0.70 -7.95
N ALA A 185 -2.47 1.13 -6.73
CA ALA A 185 -1.68 2.35 -6.48
C ALA A 185 -0.36 2.41 -7.26
N HIS A 186 0.24 1.26 -7.56
CA HIS A 186 1.44 1.17 -8.38
C HIS A 186 1.28 1.83 -9.77
N LEU A 187 0.09 1.76 -10.38
CA LEU A 187 -0.20 2.38 -11.69
C LEU A 187 -0.28 3.90 -11.61
N PHE A 188 -0.72 4.45 -10.48
CA PHE A 188 -0.72 5.88 -10.23
C PHE A 188 0.72 6.38 -10.05
N PHE A 189 1.46 5.81 -9.09
CA PHE A 189 2.82 6.27 -8.78
C PHE A 189 3.85 6.00 -9.89
N SER A 190 3.65 4.96 -10.72
CA SER A 190 4.52 4.74 -11.89
C SER A 190 4.33 5.79 -12.99
N ASN A 191 3.18 6.49 -13.01
CA ASN A 191 2.82 7.39 -14.10
C ASN A 191 2.84 8.88 -13.70
N SER A 192 3.11 9.19 -12.41
CA SER A 192 3.33 10.56 -11.94
C SER A 192 4.46 11.22 -12.72
N ARG A 193 4.13 12.38 -13.31
CA ARG A 193 4.92 13.07 -14.35
C ARG A 193 6.40 13.21 -13.97
N LYS A 194 7.23 12.90 -14.96
CA LYS A 194 8.67 13.20 -15.04
C LYS A 194 8.88 14.72 -15.12
N THR A 195 8.89 15.44 -14.00
CA THR A 195 9.52 16.77 -13.98
C THR A 195 11.03 16.57 -13.92
N ILE A 196 11.69 16.74 -15.07
CA ILE A 196 13.15 16.80 -15.16
C ILE A 196 13.55 18.16 -14.59
N ILE A 197 13.85 18.21 -13.30
CA ILE A 197 14.50 19.38 -12.70
C ILE A 197 16.00 19.20 -12.91
N SER A 198 16.63 20.16 -13.59
CA SER A 198 18.08 20.19 -13.78
C SER A 198 18.77 20.26 -12.41
N PRO A 199 19.81 19.44 -12.14
CA PRO A 199 20.56 19.48 -10.88
C PRO A 199 21.13 20.86 -10.54
N ALA A 200 21.34 21.73 -11.54
CA ALA A 200 21.90 23.07 -11.39
C ALA A 200 20.94 24.12 -10.80
N ASP A 201 19.63 23.82 -10.75
CA ASP A 201 18.61 24.79 -10.29
C ASP A 201 18.19 24.60 -8.83
N ARG A 202 18.82 23.68 -8.09
CA ARG A 202 18.53 23.45 -6.66
C ARG A 202 19.21 24.51 -5.79
N LYS A 203 18.69 25.74 -5.83
CA LYS A 203 19.12 26.83 -4.95
C LYS A 203 18.33 26.94 -3.66
N ASN A 204 17.15 26.33 -3.56
CA ASN A 204 16.27 26.53 -2.42
C ASN A 204 16.24 25.28 -1.54
N GLU A 205 16.43 25.50 -0.23
CA GLU A 205 16.07 24.54 0.81
C GLU A 205 14.56 24.30 0.73
N ILE A 206 14.12 23.04 0.86
CA ILE A 206 12.71 22.70 0.88
C ILE A 206 12.15 23.23 2.20
N THR A 207 11.19 24.16 2.13
CA THR A 207 10.54 24.71 3.32
C THR A 207 9.38 23.83 3.78
N ASN A 208 8.93 24.03 5.02
CA ASN A 208 7.73 23.36 5.54
C ASN A 208 6.50 23.72 4.68
N GLU A 209 6.41 24.97 4.23
CA GLU A 209 5.35 25.48 3.39
C GLU A 209 5.32 24.78 2.02
N ASP A 210 6.48 24.54 1.40
CA ASP A 210 6.59 23.79 0.15
C ASP A 210 6.14 22.34 0.32
N PHE A 211 6.47 21.73 1.47
CA PHE A 211 6.06 20.37 1.81
C PHE A 211 4.55 20.27 2.03
N PHE A 212 3.95 21.19 2.81
CA PHE A 212 2.50 21.24 3.00
C PHE A 212 1.75 21.53 1.70
N LYS A 213 2.32 22.36 0.82
CA LYS A 213 1.75 22.62 -0.50
C LYS A 213 1.76 21.36 -1.37
N ALA A 214 2.87 20.61 -1.36
CA ALA A 214 2.96 19.32 -2.04
C ALA A 214 1.98 18.29 -1.47
N LEU A 215 1.77 18.28 -0.15
CA LEU A 215 0.79 17.40 0.51
C LEU A 215 -0.66 17.75 0.11
N GLN A 216 -0.97 19.05 -0.04
CA GLN A 216 -2.28 19.51 -0.54
C GLN A 216 -2.49 19.18 -2.03
N ASP A 217 -1.46 19.31 -2.85
CA ASP A 217 -1.54 19.02 -4.29
C ASP A 217 -1.58 17.50 -4.56
N HIS A 218 -1.21 16.68 -3.57
CA HIS A 218 -1.28 15.23 -3.63
C HIS A 218 -2.66 14.74 -3.16
N ASP A 219 -3.65 14.74 -4.05
CA ASP A 219 -5.01 14.18 -3.86
C ASP A 219 -5.03 12.66 -3.52
N SER A 220 -3.88 12.03 -3.34
CA SER A 220 -3.76 10.62 -2.97
C SER A 220 -3.80 10.47 -1.44
N TYR A 221 -4.86 9.84 -0.94
CA TYR A 221 -4.98 9.42 0.45
C TYR A 221 -3.80 8.52 0.87
N ILE A 222 -2.84 9.11 1.59
CA ILE A 222 -1.87 8.37 2.40
C ILE A 222 -2.27 8.63 3.84
N ASP A 223 -2.62 7.57 4.57
CA ASP A 223 -3.14 7.61 5.94
C ASP A 223 -2.02 7.90 6.95
N LEU A 224 -1.44 9.09 6.84
CA LEU A 224 -0.47 9.63 7.77
C LEU A 224 -0.92 11.04 8.13
N SER A 225 -0.98 11.33 9.43
CA SER A 225 -1.28 12.69 9.89
C SER A 225 -0.16 13.65 9.47
N ALA A 226 -0.45 14.95 9.45
CA ALA A 226 0.55 15.98 9.15
C ALA A 226 1.77 15.87 10.09
N GLU A 227 1.54 15.54 11.36
CA GLU A 227 2.57 15.35 12.38
C GLU A 227 3.44 14.13 12.08
N ALA A 228 2.85 13.02 11.63
CA ALA A 228 3.61 11.84 11.23
C ALA A 228 4.49 12.13 10.00
N TRP A 229 3.99 12.91 9.04
CA TRP A 229 4.80 13.36 7.92
C TRP A 229 5.95 14.27 8.34
N MET A 230 5.71 15.21 9.25
CA MET A 230 6.75 16.08 9.81
C MET A 230 7.82 15.26 10.55
N ASP A 231 7.44 14.30 11.38
CA ASP A 231 8.39 13.40 12.07
C ASP A 231 9.24 12.59 11.07
N ILE A 232 8.65 12.09 9.98
CA ILE A 232 9.39 11.40 8.92
C ILE A 232 10.35 12.36 8.20
N PHE A 233 9.91 13.59 7.92
CA PHE A 233 10.74 14.61 7.28
C PHE A 233 11.91 15.03 8.16
N ASP A 234 11.67 15.31 9.43
CA ASP A 234 12.69 15.67 10.42
C ASP A 234 13.69 14.52 10.60
N LYS A 235 13.23 13.27 10.69
CA LYS A 235 14.12 12.10 10.70
C LYS A 235 14.95 12.00 9.42
N ALA A 236 14.36 12.25 8.26
CA ALA A 236 15.09 12.24 6.99
C ALA A 236 16.13 13.37 6.91
N ALA A 237 15.81 14.57 7.41
CA ALA A 237 16.72 15.71 7.50
C ALA A 237 17.88 15.41 8.46
N ASN A 238 17.59 14.91 9.66
CA ASN A 238 18.61 14.46 10.62
C ASN A 238 19.52 13.37 10.02
N HIS A 239 18.97 12.39 9.30
CA HIS A 239 19.77 11.39 8.58
C HIS A 239 20.56 11.96 7.38
N ALA A 240 20.16 13.11 6.85
CA ALA A 240 20.93 13.82 5.83
C ALA A 240 22.14 14.53 6.44
N GLU A 241 21.98 15.12 7.62
CA GLU A 241 23.02 15.82 8.39
C GLU A 241 24.04 14.86 9.04
N VAL A 242 23.57 13.74 9.59
CA VAL A 242 24.45 12.71 10.17
C VAL A 242 25.13 11.92 9.05
N ASP A 243 26.39 12.30 8.81
CA ASP A 243 27.41 11.68 7.97
C ASP A 243 27.07 11.57 6.46
N SER A 244 27.85 12.32 5.70
CA SER A 244 27.74 12.45 4.24
C SER A 244 29.13 12.44 3.60
N HIS A 245 29.98 11.51 4.02
CA HIS A 245 31.29 11.35 3.39
C HIS A 245 31.15 10.85 1.96
N HIS A 246 31.70 11.62 1.02
CA HIS A 246 31.82 11.23 -0.37
C HIS A 246 32.93 10.18 -0.50
N PRO A 247 32.68 9.00 -1.11
CA PRO A 247 33.68 7.95 -1.19
C PRO A 247 34.86 8.35 -2.08
N GLU A 248 36.02 8.63 -1.48
CA GLU A 248 37.25 8.94 -2.23
C GLU A 248 37.82 7.73 -2.98
N LYS A 249 37.59 6.51 -2.45
CA LYS A 249 38.11 5.25 -2.99
C LYS A 249 36.99 4.27 -3.29
N VAL A 250 36.94 3.83 -4.54
CA VAL A 250 36.03 2.77 -4.99
C VAL A 250 36.58 1.41 -4.60
N GLN A 251 35.83 0.65 -3.81
CA GLN A 251 36.17 -0.71 -3.40
C GLN A 251 35.38 -1.76 -4.19
N VAL A 252 36.02 -2.89 -4.45
CA VAL A 252 35.41 -4.01 -5.17
C VAL A 252 34.42 -4.74 -4.26
N GLN A 253 33.35 -5.30 -4.84
CA GLN A 253 32.21 -5.94 -4.17
C GLN A 253 31.35 -5.04 -3.28
N ARG A 254 31.66 -3.74 -3.15
CA ARG A 254 30.86 -2.78 -2.39
C ARG A 254 29.76 -2.12 -3.24
N PHE A 255 28.79 -1.51 -2.55
CA PHE A 255 27.62 -0.88 -3.16
C PHE A 255 27.66 0.62 -2.94
N TYR A 256 27.32 1.37 -3.99
CA TYR A 256 27.37 2.81 -4.00
C TYR A 256 26.06 3.39 -4.52
N SER A 257 25.60 4.46 -3.87
CA SER A 257 24.43 5.23 -4.23
C SER A 257 24.85 6.58 -4.80
N ASN A 258 24.14 7.06 -5.82
CA ASN A 258 24.34 8.42 -6.34
C ASN A 258 23.64 9.50 -5.49
N GLY A 259 22.92 9.11 -4.44
CA GLY A 259 22.25 10.04 -3.52
C GLY A 259 21.19 10.94 -4.17
N LYS A 260 20.71 10.58 -5.37
CA LYS A 260 19.60 11.27 -6.03
C LYS A 260 18.26 10.73 -5.52
N LEU A 261 17.18 11.44 -5.78
CA LEU A 261 15.81 11.03 -5.43
C LEU A 261 15.03 10.61 -6.70
N GLY A 262 14.00 9.79 -6.50
CA GLY A 262 13.08 9.36 -7.56
C GLY A 262 13.75 8.51 -8.64
N ILE A 263 13.34 8.69 -9.90
CA ILE A 263 13.80 7.88 -11.05
C ILE A 263 15.31 7.95 -11.32
N ASN A 264 15.97 9.00 -10.84
CA ASN A 264 17.41 9.18 -11.02
C ASN A 264 18.22 8.45 -9.94
N TRP A 265 17.57 7.97 -8.88
CA TRP A 265 18.21 7.18 -7.84
C TRP A 265 18.64 5.82 -8.40
N GLN A 266 19.89 5.46 -8.11
CA GLN A 266 20.47 4.19 -8.53
C GLN A 266 21.47 3.70 -7.48
N ILE A 267 21.49 2.38 -7.28
CA ILE A 267 22.54 1.69 -6.53
C ILE A 267 23.34 0.80 -7.48
N ARG A 268 24.66 0.95 -7.46
CA ARG A 268 25.58 0.17 -8.27
C ARG A 268 26.49 -0.65 -7.38
N LYS A 269 26.63 -1.94 -7.70
CA LYS A 269 27.67 -2.81 -7.13
C LYS A 269 28.90 -2.76 -8.01
N VAL A 270 30.05 -2.51 -7.42
CA VAL A 270 31.33 -2.62 -8.12
C VAL A 270 31.71 -4.10 -8.20
N LEU A 271 31.83 -4.61 -9.42
CA LEU A 271 32.17 -6.02 -9.65
C LEU A 271 33.68 -6.24 -9.60
N TYR A 272 34.43 -5.38 -10.30
CA TYR A 272 35.89 -5.35 -10.29
C TYR A 272 36.40 -4.04 -10.90
N VAL A 273 37.68 -3.74 -10.68
CA VAL A 273 38.39 -2.62 -11.30
C VAL A 273 39.50 -3.18 -12.18
N SER A 274 39.48 -2.83 -13.46
CA SER A 274 40.52 -3.25 -14.42
C SER A 274 41.87 -2.60 -14.11
N ARG A 275 42.98 -3.21 -14.60
CA ARG A 275 44.33 -2.63 -14.48
C ARG A 275 44.46 -1.24 -15.11
N LEU A 276 43.62 -0.92 -16.10
CA LEU A 276 43.55 0.38 -16.77
C LEU A 276 42.67 1.41 -16.01
N GLY A 277 42.25 1.12 -14.78
CA GLY A 277 41.46 2.05 -13.96
C GLY A 277 39.99 2.19 -14.37
N LYS A 278 39.47 1.27 -15.20
CA LYS A 278 38.02 1.20 -15.49
C LYS A 278 37.28 0.40 -14.43
N VAL A 279 36.19 0.94 -13.91
CA VAL A 279 35.28 0.31 -12.95
C VAL A 279 34.18 -0.42 -13.71
N HIS A 280 34.06 -1.71 -13.47
CA HIS A 280 32.95 -2.52 -13.97
C HIS A 280 31.92 -2.65 -12.86
N TYR A 281 30.67 -2.30 -13.16
CA TYR A 281 29.59 -2.30 -12.18
C TYR A 281 28.33 -2.95 -12.71
N LYS A 282 27.44 -3.34 -11.78
CA LYS A 282 26.07 -3.77 -12.06
C LYS A 282 25.10 -2.88 -11.32
N VAL A 283 24.02 -2.43 -11.98
CA VAL A 283 22.92 -1.73 -11.33
C VAL A 283 22.08 -2.75 -10.54
N ILE A 284 21.99 -2.54 -9.23
CA ILE A 284 21.28 -3.44 -8.30
C ILE A 284 19.87 -2.92 -8.04
N GLU A 285 19.71 -1.61 -7.92
CA GLU A 285 18.41 -0.95 -7.74
C GLU A 285 18.35 0.37 -8.51
N GLY A 286 17.14 0.80 -8.87
CA GLY A 286 16.87 2.00 -9.66
C GLY A 286 16.69 1.74 -11.15
N THR A 287 16.64 2.81 -11.94
CA THR A 287 16.49 2.75 -13.41
C THR A 287 17.63 1.93 -14.04
N GLY A 288 17.30 1.03 -14.97
CA GLY A 288 18.30 0.11 -15.58
C GLY A 288 18.72 -1.04 -14.65
N LYS A 289 17.84 -1.47 -13.72
CA LYS A 289 18.09 -2.60 -12.83
C LYS A 289 18.56 -3.83 -13.62
N ASN A 290 19.61 -4.47 -13.13
CA ASN A 290 20.35 -5.58 -13.76
C ASN A 290 21.28 -5.25 -14.91
N GLU A 291 21.31 -4.02 -15.41
CA GLU A 291 22.27 -3.62 -16.44
C GLU A 291 23.69 -3.61 -15.88
N ARG A 292 24.65 -3.91 -16.76
CA ARG A 292 26.09 -3.82 -16.46
C ARG A 292 26.69 -2.66 -17.24
N GLY A 293 27.62 -1.97 -16.62
CA GLY A 293 28.28 -0.82 -17.22
C GLY A 293 29.76 -0.78 -16.89
N VAL A 294 30.48 0.03 -17.68
CA VAL A 294 31.91 0.28 -17.51
C VAL A 294 32.13 1.78 -17.59
N CYS A 295 32.90 2.34 -16.66
CA CYS A 295 33.32 3.73 -16.73
C CYS A 295 34.71 3.92 -16.14
N ALA A 296 35.32 5.09 -16.40
CA ALA A 296 36.55 5.47 -15.71
C ALA A 296 36.29 5.58 -14.20
N LYS A 297 37.30 5.26 -13.38
CA LYS A 297 37.21 5.36 -11.91
C LYS A 297 36.82 6.76 -11.45
N ALA A 298 37.39 7.80 -12.05
CA ALA A 298 37.05 9.20 -11.74
C ALA A 298 35.55 9.47 -11.92
N ASN A 299 34.98 9.09 -13.06
CA ASN A 299 33.54 9.25 -13.33
C ASN A 299 32.67 8.47 -12.35
N PHE A 300 33.14 7.30 -11.89
CA PHE A 300 32.40 6.52 -10.89
C PHE A 300 32.41 7.20 -9.53
N VAL A 301 33.56 7.72 -9.09
CA VAL A 301 33.70 8.48 -7.84
C VAL A 301 32.77 9.68 -7.87
N THR A 302 32.83 10.52 -8.92
CA THR A 302 31.94 11.68 -9.06
C THR A 302 30.46 11.30 -9.07
N TRP A 303 30.10 10.14 -9.62
CA TRP A 303 28.73 9.63 -9.60
C TRP A 303 28.31 9.09 -8.22
N ALA A 304 29.20 8.45 -7.48
CA ALA A 304 28.94 7.80 -6.20
C ALA A 304 28.93 8.83 -5.08
N LYS A 305 27.75 9.23 -4.61
CA LYS A 305 27.63 10.16 -3.49
C LYS A 305 27.90 9.49 -2.15
N PHE A 306 27.43 8.26 -1.98
CA PHE A 306 27.53 7.52 -0.72
C PHE A 306 27.88 6.06 -0.95
N GLU A 307 28.65 5.47 -0.04
CA GLU A 307 28.70 4.03 0.11
C GLU A 307 27.48 3.55 0.91
N VAL A 308 26.89 2.41 0.53
CA VAL A 308 25.65 1.91 1.12
C VAL A 308 25.71 0.42 1.43
N ARG A 309 24.96 -0.01 2.45
CA ARG A 309 24.70 -1.42 2.76
C ARG A 309 23.21 -1.69 2.91
N LYS A 310 22.80 -2.94 2.67
CA LYS A 310 21.42 -3.38 2.87
C LYS A 310 21.30 -3.97 4.27
N ASN A 311 20.35 -3.49 5.07
CA ASN A 311 20.11 -4.01 6.40
C ASN A 311 19.28 -5.33 6.37
N ALA A 312 19.07 -5.95 7.54
CA ALA A 312 18.30 -7.19 7.66
C ALA A 312 16.85 -7.08 7.15
N ALA A 313 16.28 -5.87 7.18
CA ALA A 313 14.95 -5.58 6.66
C ALA A 313 14.91 -5.37 5.13
N GLY A 314 16.06 -5.43 4.46
CA GLY A 314 16.16 -5.22 3.01
C GLY A 314 16.19 -3.74 2.59
N VAL A 315 16.40 -2.81 3.51
CA VAL A 315 16.47 -1.36 3.24
C VAL A 315 17.93 -0.93 3.06
N TRP A 316 18.20 -0.09 2.07
CA TRP A 316 19.52 0.47 1.84
C TRP A 316 19.80 1.65 2.77
N GLN A 317 20.95 1.63 3.44
CA GLN A 317 21.39 2.64 4.38
C GLN A 317 22.80 3.11 4.02
N LYS A 318 23.11 4.38 4.28
CA LYS A 318 24.48 4.90 4.19
C LYS A 318 25.38 4.06 5.12
N LEU A 319 26.59 3.75 4.68
CA LEU A 319 27.60 3.18 5.56
C LEU A 319 28.04 4.31 6.51
N ALA A 320 27.81 4.15 7.81
CA ALA A 320 28.47 5.01 8.81
C ALA A 320 29.95 4.65 8.84
N ASN A 321 30.82 5.62 9.10
CA ASN A 321 32.18 5.30 9.52
C ASN A 321 32.09 4.66 10.91
N ASP A 322 32.47 3.38 11.01
CA ASP A 322 32.83 2.77 12.30
C ASP A 322 34.18 3.34 12.77
#